data_AF-A0A218Q710-F1
#
_entry.id   AF-A0A218Q710-F1
#
_cell.length_a   1.000
_cell.length_b   1.000
_cell.length_c   1.000
_cell.angle_alpha   90.00
_cell.angle_beta   90.00
_cell.angle_gamma   90.00
#
_symmetry.space_group_name_H-M   'P 1'
#
loop_
_entity.id
_entity.type
_entity.pdbx_description
1 polymer ?
#
loop_
_entity_poly.entity_id
_entity_poly.type
_entity_poly.pdbx_seq_one_letter_code
_entity_poly.pdbx_strand_id
1 'polypeptide(L)'
;MLHNFQKEKSTIKNSVTFFTKTDLKAIGFSEYLIKDICKGLAFVFLEVGVRGYNRSDLKAAIMNKLSQTNIRLQTRKNLQTALSLVDEKSNVIEVDFLGKLTLEERIDFLKNNREELRTKGELMLQDINEILNQARNLSR
;
A
#
# COMPACT_ATOMS: atom_id res chain seq x y z
N MET A 1 3.20 5.47 33.79
CA MET A 1 3.19 4.53 32.65
C MET A 1 2.98 5.29 31.35
N LEU A 2 3.97 6.06 30.89
CA LEU A 2 3.87 6.98 29.74
C LEU A 2 5.01 6.81 28.73
N HIS A 3 5.63 5.62 28.66
CA HIS A 3 6.79 5.39 27.79
C HIS A 3 6.53 4.53 26.55
N ASN A 4 5.30 4.09 26.29
CA ASN A 4 5.02 3.23 25.13
C ASN A 4 4.37 3.95 23.92
N PHE A 5 3.89 5.19 24.06
CA PHE A 5 3.21 5.89 22.96
C PHE A 5 4.13 6.63 21.97
N GLN A 6 5.42 6.81 22.29
CA GLN A 6 6.37 7.44 21.37
C GLN A 6 7.03 6.45 20.41
N LYS A 7 6.99 5.13 20.70
CA LYS A 7 7.60 4.10 19.85
C LYS A 7 6.72 3.69 18.65
N GLU A 8 5.42 3.95 18.70
CA GLU A 8 4.52 3.66 17.58
C GLU A 8 4.45 4.81 16.56
N LYS A 9 4.82 6.03 16.94
CA LYS A 9 4.89 7.18 16.01
C LYS A 9 6.09 7.12 15.04
N SER A 10 7.07 6.25 15.27
CA SER A 10 8.16 6.03 14.29
C SER A 10 7.83 4.98 13.23
N THR A 11 6.77 4.17 13.41
CA THR A 11 6.44 3.09 12.47
C THR A 11 5.62 3.58 11.28
N ILE A 12 4.96 4.74 11.40
CA ILE A 12 4.11 5.31 10.34
C ILE A 12 4.90 6.23 9.38
N LYS A 13 6.22 6.39 9.56
CA LYS A 13 7.06 7.25 8.70
C LYS A 13 7.85 6.55 7.58
N ASN A 14 7.71 5.24 7.39
CA ASN A 14 8.56 4.46 6.46
C ASN A 14 7.81 3.55 5.46
N SER A 15 6.51 3.73 5.21
CA SER A 15 5.75 2.79 4.38
C SER A 15 5.96 2.90 2.86
N VAL A 16 6.89 3.73 2.35
CA VAL A 16 7.14 3.87 0.89
C VAL A 16 8.63 3.87 0.54
N THR A 17 9.49 3.20 1.33
CA THR A 17 10.93 3.14 1.03
C THR A 17 11.30 1.96 0.13
N PHE A 18 10.52 0.87 0.17
CA PHE A 18 10.84 -0.38 -0.51
C PHE A 18 9.67 -0.89 -1.37
N PHE A 19 9.99 -1.41 -2.54
CA PHE A 19 9.05 -2.07 -3.45
C PHE A 19 9.32 -3.56 -3.48
N THR A 20 8.27 -4.36 -3.39
CA THR A 20 8.33 -5.81 -3.57
C THR A 20 8.05 -6.20 -5.02
N LYS A 21 8.37 -7.44 -5.36
CA LYS A 21 7.99 -8.03 -6.65
C LYS A 21 6.47 -7.97 -6.90
N THR A 22 5.66 -8.12 -5.84
CA THR A 22 4.20 -8.05 -5.94
C THR A 22 3.74 -6.65 -6.31
N ASP A 23 4.34 -5.62 -5.71
CA ASP A 23 4.04 -4.22 -6.03
C ASP A 23 4.37 -3.91 -7.50
N LEU A 24 5.52 -4.38 -7.98
CA LEU A 24 5.91 -4.21 -9.37
C LEU A 24 4.95 -4.92 -10.35
N LYS A 25 4.42 -6.09 -9.97
CA LYS A 25 3.37 -6.77 -10.76
C LYS A 25 2.07 -5.99 -10.78
N ALA A 26 1.64 -5.44 -9.64
CA ALA A 26 0.44 -4.61 -9.55
C ALA A 26 0.52 -3.36 -10.44
N ILE A 27 1.74 -2.84 -10.66
CA ILE A 27 2.05 -1.73 -11.57
C ILE A 27 2.04 -2.16 -13.06
N GLY A 28 1.88 -3.46 -13.34
CA GLY A 28 1.81 -3.99 -14.70
C GLY A 28 3.17 -4.41 -15.28
N PHE A 29 4.19 -4.62 -14.44
CA PHE A 29 5.42 -5.25 -14.92
C PHE A 29 5.22 -6.75 -15.16
N SER A 30 5.71 -7.21 -16.32
CA SER A 30 5.83 -8.64 -16.56
C SER A 30 6.97 -9.22 -15.70
N GLU A 31 6.89 -10.52 -15.44
CA GLU A 31 7.92 -11.26 -14.69
C GLU A 31 9.33 -11.08 -15.30
N TYR A 32 9.40 -11.02 -16.64
CA TYR A 32 10.64 -10.75 -17.36
C TYR A 32 11.18 -9.34 -17.07
N LEU A 33 10.31 -8.33 -17.10
CA LEU A 33 10.69 -6.94 -16.88
C LEU A 33 11.15 -6.71 -15.43
N ILE A 34 10.51 -7.36 -14.47
CA ILE A 34 10.94 -7.32 -13.06
C ILE A 34 12.35 -7.91 -12.92
N LYS A 35 12.60 -9.09 -13.51
CA LYS A 35 13.93 -9.71 -13.46
C LYS A 35 15.01 -8.82 -14.06
N ASP A 36 14.69 -8.15 -15.17
CA ASP A 36 15.63 -7.28 -15.88
C ASP A 36 15.94 -5.99 -15.09
N ILE A 37 14.90 -5.33 -14.54
CA ILE A 37 15.06 -4.08 -13.78
C ILE A 37 15.70 -4.32 -12.42
N CYS A 38 15.28 -5.37 -11.72
CA CYS A 38 15.82 -5.70 -10.39
C CYS A 38 17.18 -6.41 -10.48
N LYS A 39 17.70 -6.68 -11.69
CA LYS A 39 18.98 -7.36 -11.87
C LYS A 39 20.12 -6.52 -11.29
N GLY A 40 20.81 -7.08 -10.30
CA GLY A 40 21.94 -6.41 -9.66
C GLY A 40 21.55 -5.30 -8.68
N LEU A 41 20.25 -5.08 -8.43
CA LEU A 41 19.82 -4.18 -7.36
C LEU A 41 20.02 -4.84 -6.00
N ALA A 42 20.49 -4.04 -5.04
CA ALA A 42 20.49 -4.43 -3.64
C ALA A 42 19.03 -4.60 -3.16
N PHE A 43 18.83 -5.56 -2.26
CA PHE A 43 17.53 -5.80 -1.65
C PHE A 43 17.69 -6.09 -0.16
N VAL A 44 16.64 -5.78 0.58
CA VAL A 44 16.46 -6.19 1.97
C VAL A 44 15.36 -7.24 2.04
N PHE A 45 15.41 -8.14 3.03
CA PHE A 45 14.28 -9.00 3.33
C PHE A 45 13.31 -8.26 4.25
N LEU A 46 12.08 -8.06 3.78
CA LEU A 46 11.02 -7.42 4.57
C LEU A 46 10.30 -8.45 5.45
N GLU A 47 10.04 -9.62 4.88
CA GLU A 47 9.44 -10.79 5.53
C GLU A 47 10.08 -12.06 4.96
N VAL A 48 9.72 -13.23 5.50
CA VAL A 48 10.27 -14.53 5.10
C VAL A 48 10.17 -14.71 3.58
N GLY A 49 11.32 -14.66 2.89
CA GLY A 49 11.42 -14.82 1.44
C GLY A 49 10.97 -13.61 0.61
N VAL A 50 10.50 -12.51 1.22
CA VAL A 50 10.04 -11.32 0.50
C VAL A 50 11.16 -10.30 0.39
N ARG A 51 11.62 -10.07 -0.85
CA ARG A 51 12.64 -9.06 -1.17
C ARG A 51 11.99 -7.70 -1.40
N GLY A 52 12.50 -6.69 -0.71
CA GLY A 52 12.21 -5.28 -0.92
C GLY A 52 13.39 -4.57 -1.59
N TYR A 53 13.11 -3.83 -2.66
CA TYR A 53 14.09 -3.04 -3.41
C TYR A 53 13.94 -1.57 -3.04
N ASN A 54 15.06 -0.89 -2.77
CA ASN A 54 15.02 0.52 -2.44
C ASN A 54 14.45 1.32 -3.62
N ARG A 55 13.53 2.24 -3.29
CA ARG A 55 12.86 3.11 -4.24
C ARG A 55 13.80 3.91 -5.13
N SER A 56 14.86 4.49 -4.57
CA SER A 56 15.84 5.30 -5.31
C SER A 56 16.60 4.46 -6.34
N ASP A 57 17.04 3.27 -5.93
CA ASP A 57 17.75 2.33 -6.80
C ASP A 57 16.85 1.82 -7.92
N LEU A 58 15.59 1.50 -7.59
CA LEU A 58 14.58 1.10 -8.55
C LEU A 58 14.29 2.22 -9.56
N LYS A 59 14.16 3.47 -9.10
CA LYS A 59 13.97 4.64 -9.96
C LYS A 59 15.14 4.79 -10.94
N ALA A 60 16.37 4.70 -10.45
CA ALA A 60 17.57 4.78 -11.27
C ALA A 60 17.61 3.67 -12.33
N ALA A 61 17.25 2.44 -11.96
CA ALA A 61 17.17 1.31 -12.89
C ALA A 61 16.10 1.51 -13.98
N ILE A 62 14.91 2.02 -13.61
CA ILE A 62 13.83 2.33 -14.56
C ILE A 62 14.26 3.43 -15.54
N MET A 63 14.87 4.52 -15.05
CA MET A 63 15.36 5.61 -15.90
C MET A 63 16.47 5.14 -16.85
N ASN A 64 17.41 4.33 -16.35
CA ASN A 64 18.45 3.72 -17.18
C ASN A 64 17.87 2.76 -18.22
N LYS A 65 16.79 2.04 -17.88
CA LYS A 65 16.11 1.22 -18.88
C LYS A 65 15.46 2.11 -19.93
N LEU A 66 14.76 3.17 -19.54
CA LEU A 66 14.05 4.10 -20.45
C LEU A 66 14.96 4.86 -21.41
N SER A 67 16.21 5.13 -21.02
CA SER A 67 17.20 5.79 -21.90
C SER A 67 17.70 4.88 -23.04
N GLN A 68 17.43 3.57 -22.98
CA GLN A 68 17.78 2.65 -24.04
C GLN A 68 16.91 2.89 -25.28
N THR A 69 17.55 2.96 -26.45
CA THR A 69 16.89 3.26 -27.74
C THR A 69 16.00 2.11 -28.23
N ASN A 70 16.33 0.87 -27.89
CA ASN A 70 15.70 -0.35 -28.40
C ASN A 70 14.65 -0.98 -27.46
N ILE A 71 13.74 -0.17 -26.89
CA ILE A 71 12.67 -0.68 -26.04
C ILE A 71 11.37 -0.75 -26.84
N ARG A 72 10.64 -1.87 -26.74
CA ARG A 72 9.30 -1.99 -27.31
C ARG A 72 8.38 -0.91 -26.73
N LEU A 73 7.51 -0.34 -27.56
CA LEU A 73 6.60 0.75 -27.17
C LEU A 73 5.77 0.42 -25.91
N GLN A 74 5.24 -0.80 -25.82
CA GLN A 74 4.46 -1.25 -24.66
C GLN A 74 5.30 -1.31 -23.38
N THR A 75 6.53 -1.83 -23.47
CA THR A 75 7.46 -1.86 -22.33
C THR A 75 7.85 -0.44 -21.90
N ARG A 76 8.06 0.47 -22.87
CA ARG A 76 8.32 1.89 -22.58
C ARG A 76 7.13 2.54 -21.85
N LYS A 77 5.89 2.28 -22.27
CA LYS A 77 4.67 2.75 -21.56
C LYS A 77 4.63 2.22 -20.12
N ASN A 78 4.82 0.92 -19.92
CA ASN A 78 4.80 0.33 -18.58
C ASN A 78 5.90 0.92 -17.68
N LEU A 79 7.11 1.12 -18.22
CA LEU A 79 8.23 1.76 -17.52
C LEU A 79 7.94 3.22 -17.15
N GLN A 80 7.26 3.99 -18.01
CA GLN A 80 6.84 5.36 -17.72
C GLN A 80 5.77 5.41 -16.63
N THR A 81 4.79 4.51 -16.66
CA THR A 81 3.78 4.37 -15.58
C THR A 81 4.45 4.01 -14.26
N ALA A 82 5.37 3.05 -14.26
CA ALA A 82 6.11 2.71 -13.05
C ALA A 82 6.97 3.86 -12.55
N LEU A 83 7.63 4.61 -13.44
CA LEU A 83 8.37 5.80 -13.07
C LEU A 83 7.45 6.80 -12.38
N SER A 84 6.23 7.06 -12.89
CA SER A 84 5.30 7.99 -12.23
C SER A 84 4.87 7.56 -10.82
N LEU A 85 4.74 6.25 -10.59
CA LEU A 85 4.37 5.70 -9.28
C LEU A 85 5.56 5.67 -8.30
N VAL A 86 6.76 5.36 -8.80
CA VAL A 86 8.01 5.37 -8.03
C VAL A 86 8.49 6.80 -7.75
N ASP A 87 8.16 7.78 -8.59
CA ASP A 87 8.65 9.16 -8.45
C ASP A 87 7.83 10.01 -7.45
N GLU A 88 6.72 9.50 -6.88
CA GLU A 88 5.76 10.31 -6.09
C GLU A 88 5.39 11.63 -6.79
N LYS A 89 5.21 11.61 -8.12
CA LYS A 89 4.10 12.38 -8.67
C LYS A 89 2.82 11.63 -8.32
N SER A 90 2.59 11.53 -7.02
CA SER A 90 1.37 10.97 -6.48
C SER A 90 0.27 11.88 -6.99
N ASN A 91 -0.50 11.39 -7.97
CA ASN A 91 -1.79 11.98 -8.28
C ASN A 91 -2.79 11.77 -7.12
N VAL A 92 -2.34 11.23 -5.98
CA VAL A 92 -3.04 11.40 -4.70
C VAL A 92 -2.90 12.86 -4.31
N ILE A 93 -3.85 13.66 -4.81
CA ILE A 93 -4.18 14.93 -4.18
C ILE A 93 -4.52 14.57 -2.73
N GLU A 94 -3.81 15.15 -1.78
CA GLU A 94 -4.24 15.14 -0.38
C GLU A 94 -5.54 15.97 -0.31
N VAL A 95 -6.65 15.31 -0.59
CA VAL A 95 -7.97 15.92 -0.49
C VAL A 95 -8.37 15.82 0.98
N ASP A 96 -8.29 16.93 1.70
CA ASP A 96 -9.05 17.07 2.93
C ASP A 96 -10.54 17.08 2.55
N PHE A 97 -11.16 15.90 2.55
CA PHE A 97 -12.59 15.72 2.27
C PHE A 97 -13.46 16.48 3.27
N LEU A 98 -12.90 16.83 4.43
CA LEU A 98 -13.52 17.63 5.46
C LEU A 98 -13.10 19.12 5.35
N GLY A 99 -12.27 19.47 4.38
CA GLY A 99 -11.69 20.80 4.16
C GLY A 99 -12.72 21.92 4.06
N LYS A 100 -13.91 21.59 3.57
CA LYS A 100 -15.05 22.51 3.39
C LYS A 100 -15.93 22.66 4.64
N LEU A 101 -15.71 21.84 5.66
CA LEU A 101 -16.48 21.83 6.89
C LEU A 101 -15.81 22.70 7.96
N THR A 102 -16.63 23.38 8.74
CA THR A 102 -16.22 24.04 9.99
C THR A 102 -15.74 23.01 11.02
N LEU A 103 -14.99 23.43 12.03
CA LEU A 103 -14.45 22.53 13.05
C LEU A 103 -15.55 21.69 13.74
N GLU A 104 -16.70 22.30 14.03
CA GLU A 104 -17.84 21.63 14.67
C GLU A 104 -18.44 20.56 13.74
N GLU A 105 -18.68 20.90 12.48
CA GLU A 105 -19.19 19.95 11.47
C GLU A 105 -18.21 18.79 11.23
N ARG A 106 -16.89 19.03 11.30
CA ARG A 106 -15.88 17.96 11.23
C ARG A 106 -16.00 17.00 12.41
N ILE A 107 -16.14 17.56 13.62
CA ILE A 107 -16.26 16.77 14.85
C ILE A 107 -17.52 15.91 14.80
N ASP A 108 -18.64 16.48 14.35
CA ASP A 108 -19.91 15.76 14.28
C ASP A 108 -19.89 14.68 13.19
N PHE A 109 -19.32 14.98 12.02
CA PHE A 109 -19.10 13.99 10.97
C PHE A 109 -18.28 12.80 11.49
N LEU A 110 -17.17 13.06 12.18
CA LEU A 110 -16.30 12.01 12.72
C LEU A 110 -16.99 11.19 13.83
N LYS A 111 -17.77 11.83 14.70
CA LYS A 111 -18.56 11.12 15.73
C LYS A 111 -19.60 10.20 15.10
N ASN A 112 -20.34 10.69 14.11
CA ASN A 112 -21.36 9.90 13.42
C ASN A 112 -20.73 8.70 12.69
N ASN A 113 -19.64 8.93 11.96
CA ASN A 113 -18.93 7.85 11.28
C ASN A 113 -18.37 6.81 12.26
N ARG A 114 -17.89 7.25 13.43
CA ARG A 114 -17.42 6.34 14.49
C ARG A 114 -18.56 5.45 15.02
N GLU A 115 -19.73 6.02 15.29
CA GLU A 115 -20.88 5.23 15.77
C GLU A 115 -21.44 4.27 14.71
N GLU A 116 -21.43 4.69 13.44
CA GLU A 116 -21.81 3.81 12.33
C GLU A 116 -20.86 2.60 12.24
N LEU A 117 -19.55 2.84 12.32
CA LEU A 117 -18.55 1.77 12.31
C LEU A 117 -18.66 0.86 13.53
N ARG A 118 -18.94 1.42 14.71
CA ARG A 118 -19.17 0.65 15.94
C ARG A 118 -20.36 -0.31 15.76
N THR A 119 -21.48 0.22 15.26
CA THR A 119 -22.71 -0.56 15.01
C THR A 119 -22.45 -1.67 13.99
N LYS A 120 -21.77 -1.37 12.88
CA LYS A 120 -21.39 -2.40 11.89
C LYS A 120 -20.50 -3.48 12.50
N GLY A 121 -19.55 -3.10 13.36
CA GLY A 121 -18.70 -4.04 14.08
C GLY A 121 -19.49 -4.97 15.02
N GLU A 122 -20.48 -4.44 15.73
CA GLU A 122 -21.36 -5.23 16.61
C GLU A 122 -22.20 -6.24 15.82
N LEU A 123 -22.76 -5.84 14.68
CA LEU A 123 -23.49 -6.74 13.79
C LEU A 123 -22.59 -7.86 13.25
N MET A 124 -21.37 -7.52 12.80
CA MET A 124 -20.41 -8.54 12.36
C MET A 124 -20.06 -9.55 13.46
N LEU A 125 -19.94 -9.11 14.72
CA LEU A 125 -19.71 -10.01 15.84
C LEU A 125 -20.91 -10.92 16.12
N GLN A 126 -22.13 -10.42 15.93
CA GLN A 126 -23.35 -11.25 16.03
C GLN A 126 -23.36 -12.32 14.94
N ASP A 127 -23.12 -11.93 13.68
CA ASP A 127 -23.06 -12.86 12.55
C ASP A 127 -22.01 -13.97 12.78
N ILE A 128 -20.82 -13.60 13.26
CA ILE A 128 -19.77 -14.57 13.60
C ILE A 128 -20.26 -15.56 14.67
N ASN A 129 -20.92 -15.08 15.72
CA ASN A 129 -21.42 -15.95 16.79
C ASN A 129 -22.51 -16.90 16.29
N GLU A 130 -23.39 -16.45 15.41
CA GLU A 130 -24.41 -17.30 14.77
C GLU A 130 -23.76 -18.40 13.94
N ILE A 131 -22.79 -18.05 13.09
CA ILE A 131 -22.03 -19.01 12.27
C ILE A 131 -21.31 -20.03 13.16
N LEU A 132 -20.66 -19.59 14.24
CA LEU A 132 -19.98 -20.50 15.18
C LEU A 132 -20.95 -21.46 15.87
N ASN A 133 -22.16 -21.00 16.22
CA ASN A 133 -23.18 -21.85 16.81
C ASN A 133 -23.73 -22.86 15.80
N GLN A 134 -23.97 -22.45 14.56
CA GLN A 134 -24.36 -23.36 13.47
C GLN A 134 -23.29 -24.43 13.23
N ALA A 135 -22.02 -24.04 13.15
CA ALA A 135 -20.90 -24.97 12.97
C ALA A 135 -20.80 -26.00 14.11
N ARG A 136 -20.99 -25.56 15.37
CA ARG A 136 -21.03 -26.46 16.54
C ARG A 136 -22.18 -27.47 16.46
N ASN A 137 -23.35 -27.03 16.04
CA ASN A 137 -24.52 -27.90 15.91
C ASN A 137 -24.38 -28.91 14.76
N LEU A 138 -23.64 -28.58 13.70
CA LEU A 138 -23.33 -29.48 12.59
C LEU A 138 -22.21 -30.49 12.89
N SER A 139 -21.40 -30.23 13.92
CA SER A 139 -20.30 -31.10 14.36
C SER A 139 -20.71 -32.16 15.39
N ARG A 140 -21.99 -32.22 15.76
CA ARG A 140 -22.60 -33.25 16.61
C ARG A 140 -23.42 -34.20 15.76
#